data_AF-A0AA97DTP9-F1
#
_entry.id   AF-A0AA97DTP9-F1
#
_cell.length_a   1.000
_cell.length_b   1.000
_cell.length_c   1.000
_cell.angle_alpha   90.00
_cell.angle_beta   90.00
_cell.angle_gamma   90.00
#
_symmetry.space_group_name_H-M   'P 1'
#
loop_
_entity.id
_entity.type
_entity.pdbx_description
1 polymer ?
#
loop_
_entity_poly.entity_id
_entity_poly.type
_entity_poly.pdbx_seq_one_letter_code
_entity_poly.pdbx_strand_id
1 'polypeptide(L)'
;MSPNERISLFLDRVCAHLLWPPYRARVRRELTDHLLTRMEYLQNDRGFNEAEAVELAVRMLGDPDALGRSLRHARFPPRYLCCLIATGLVWAAIAACVVYLLLQLQI
;
A
#
# COMPACT_ATOMS: atom_id res chain seq x y z
N MET A 1 21.52 16.25 8.79
CA MET A 1 20.13 15.89 8.42
C MET A 1 19.35 15.74 9.70
N SER A 2 18.20 16.41 9.84
CA SER A 2 17.43 16.35 11.09
C SER A 2 16.72 14.98 11.23
N PRO A 3 16.42 14.51 12.46
CA PRO A 3 15.70 13.24 12.67
C PRO A 3 14.35 13.21 11.93
N ASN A 4 13.61 14.31 11.95
CA ASN A 4 12.35 14.47 11.23
C ASN A 4 12.50 14.38 9.69
N GLU A 5 13.60 14.92 9.16
CA GLU A 5 13.90 14.88 7.72
C GLU A 5 14.26 13.47 7.24
N ARG A 6 14.88 12.65 8.10
CA ARG A 6 15.09 11.21 7.81
C ARG A 6 13.75 10.46 7.74
N ILE A 7 12.86 10.71 8.69
CA ILE A 7 11.54 10.08 8.73
C ILE A 7 10.73 10.47 7.50
N SER A 8 10.71 11.75 7.13
CA SER A 8 9.98 12.21 5.95
C SER A 8 10.49 11.57 4.67
N LEU A 9 11.81 11.53 4.46
CA LEU A 9 12.42 10.88 3.29
C LEU A 9 12.11 9.38 3.23
N PHE A 10 12.14 8.69 4.37
CA PHE A 10 11.78 7.27 4.43
C PHE A 10 10.30 7.07 4.05
N LEU A 11 9.40 7.83 4.65
CA LEU A 11 7.96 7.75 4.37
C LEU A 11 7.64 8.11 2.92
N ASP A 12 8.34 9.09 2.34
CA ASP A 12 8.16 9.50 0.96
C ASP A 12 8.55 8.38 -0.02
N ARG A 13 9.64 7.67 0.25
CA ARG A 13 10.05 6.48 -0.54
C ARG A 13 9.03 5.36 -0.44
N VAL A 14 8.55 5.02 0.77
CA VAL A 14 7.50 4.01 0.95
C VAL A 14 6.22 4.40 0.19
N CYS A 15 5.82 5.66 0.33
CA CYS A 15 4.62 6.21 -0.29
C CYS A 15 4.71 6.32 -1.82
N ALA A 16 5.91 6.42 -2.40
CA ALA A 16 6.10 6.47 -3.85
C ALA A 16 5.54 5.23 -4.56
N HIS A 17 5.57 4.06 -3.90
CA HIS A 17 4.99 2.82 -4.42
C HIS A 17 3.46 2.73 -4.32
N LEU A 18 2.82 3.67 -3.61
CA LEU A 18 1.39 3.67 -3.34
C LEU A 18 0.64 4.60 -4.30
N LEU A 19 -0.06 4.04 -5.28
CA LEU A 19 -0.72 4.80 -6.35
C LEU A 19 -1.95 5.61 -5.88
N TRP A 20 -2.59 5.21 -4.77
CA TRP A 20 -3.87 5.80 -4.36
C TRP A 20 -3.69 6.84 -3.24
N PRO A 21 -4.04 8.13 -3.46
CA PRO A 21 -3.81 9.21 -2.48
C PRO A 21 -4.39 9.02 -1.07
N PRO A 22 -5.66 8.60 -0.88
CA PRO A 22 -6.20 8.41 0.46
C PRO A 22 -5.52 7.24 1.19
N TYR A 23 -5.13 6.19 0.46
CA TYR A 23 -4.37 5.08 1.03
C TYR A 23 -2.96 5.50 1.43
N ARG A 24 -2.30 6.33 0.60
CA ARG A 24 -1.01 6.93 0.92
C ARG A 24 -1.06 7.75 2.21
N ALA A 25 -2.08 8.60 2.37
CA ALA A 25 -2.25 9.40 3.59
C ALA A 25 -2.45 8.53 4.83
N ARG A 26 -3.26 7.46 4.72
CA ARG A 26 -3.48 6.51 5.81
C ARG A 26 -2.19 5.77 6.18
N VAL A 27 -1.50 5.18 5.20
CA VAL A 27 -0.24 4.45 5.43
C VAL A 27 0.81 5.37 6.02
N ARG A 28 0.94 6.60 5.54
CA ARG A 28 1.85 7.59 6.10
C ARG A 28 1.55 7.83 7.57
N ARG A 29 0.29 8.08 7.92
CA ARG A 29 -0.13 8.31 9.31
C ARG A 29 0.19 7.12 10.21
N GLU A 30 -0.13 5.92 9.77
CA GLU A 30 0.07 4.68 10.52
C GLU A 30 1.57 4.36 10.72
N LEU A 31 2.39 4.56 9.68
CA LEU A 31 3.84 4.41 9.79
C LEU A 31 4.50 5.49 10.63
N THR A 32 4.04 6.75 10.53
CA THR A 32 4.51 7.84 11.40
C THR A 32 4.22 7.51 12.85
N ASP A 33 2.98 7.11 13.17
CA ASP A 33 2.57 6.75 14.52
C ASP A 33 3.40 5.58 15.06
N HIS A 34 3.57 4.53 14.24
CA HIS A 34 4.41 3.38 14.60
C HIS A 34 5.87 3.76 14.86
N LEU A 35 6.45 4.64 14.03
CA LEU A 35 7.81 5.16 14.21
C LEU A 35 7.93 5.96 15.50
N LEU A 36 6.99 6.85 15.78
CA LEU A 36 6.98 7.67 17.01
C LEU A 36 6.88 6.80 18.26
N THR A 37 5.96 5.83 18.29
CA THR A 37 5.86 4.87 19.40
C THR A 37 7.16 4.08 19.60
N ARG A 38 7.83 3.69 18.50
CA ARG A 38 9.12 2.99 18.57
C ARG A 38 10.24 3.89 19.09
N MET A 39 10.26 5.15 18.68
CA MET A 39 11.23 6.13 19.16
C MET A 39 11.05 6.38 20.66
N GLU A 40 9.82 6.60 21.11
CA GLU A 40 9.49 6.76 22.53
C GLU A 40 9.98 5.56 23.35
N TYR A 41 9.73 4.34 22.88
CA TYR A 41 10.26 3.13 23.51
C TYR A 41 11.79 3.11 23.58
N LEU A 42 12.48 3.48 22.49
CA LEU A 42 13.95 3.50 22.45
C LEU A 42 14.56 4.59 23.35
N GLN A 43 13.89 5.73 23.46
CA GLN A 43 14.34 6.84 24.29
C GLN A 43 14.07 6.54 25.78
N ASN A 44 12.86 6.13 26.13
CA ASN A 44 12.45 5.94 27.52
C ASN A 44 13.02 4.67 28.13
N ASP A 45 12.98 3.54 27.42
CA ASP A 45 13.35 2.23 28.00
C ASP A 45 14.82 1.89 27.78
N ARG A 46 15.44 2.46 26.74
CA ARG A 46 16.84 2.16 26.38
C ARG A 46 17.79 3.35 26.47
N GLY A 47 17.27 4.55 26.74
CA GLY A 47 18.08 5.75 26.94
C GLY A 47 18.80 6.25 25.67
N PHE A 48 18.36 5.84 24.48
CA PHE A 48 18.97 6.31 23.23
C PHE A 48 18.67 7.79 23.00
N ASN A 49 19.60 8.49 22.34
CA ASN A 49 19.31 9.85 21.88
C ASN A 49 18.28 9.83 20.73
N GLU A 50 17.67 10.98 20.44
CA GLU A 50 16.64 11.09 19.39
C GLU A 50 17.14 10.67 18.00
N ALA A 51 18.37 11.06 17.62
CA ALA A 51 18.93 10.73 16.31
C ALA A 51 19.22 9.23 16.16
N GLU A 52 19.71 8.59 17.21
CA GLU A 52 19.95 7.15 17.30
C GLU A 52 18.64 6.37 17.31
N ALA A 53 17.64 6.84 18.06
CA ALA A 53 16.32 6.23 18.12
C ALA A 53 15.65 6.23 16.74
N VAL A 54 15.73 7.35 15.99
CA VAL A 54 15.23 7.42 14.61
C VAL A 54 15.98 6.46 13.70
N GLU A 55 17.31 6.43 13.78
CA GLU A 55 18.12 5.54 12.97
C GLU A 55 17.75 4.08 13.18
N LEU A 56 17.64 3.68 14.45
CA LEU A 56 17.31 2.31 14.81
C LEU A 56 15.87 1.97 14.41
N ALA A 57 14.92 2.88 14.63
CA ALA A 57 13.52 2.69 14.26
C ALA A 57 13.36 2.50 12.75
N VAL A 58 14.01 3.33 11.93
CA VAL A 58 14.01 3.20 10.46
C VAL A 58 14.72 1.91 10.03
N ARG A 59 15.87 1.59 10.64
CA ARG A 59 16.62 0.36 10.32
C ARG A 59 15.83 -0.91 10.63
N MET A 60 15.01 -0.90 11.69
CA MET A 60 14.13 -2.01 12.06
C MET A 60 12.99 -2.23 11.06
N LEU A 61 12.52 -1.17 10.39
CA LEU A 61 11.56 -1.27 9.28
C LEU A 61 12.19 -1.80 7.98
N GLY A 62 13.50 -1.65 7.82
CA GLY A 62 14.25 -2.20 6.70
C GLY A 62 14.19 -1.34 5.44
N ASP A 63 14.12 -1.99 4.27
CA ASP A 63 14.11 -1.31 2.97
C ASP A 63 12.75 -0.64 2.70
N PRO A 64 12.69 0.71 2.54
CA PRO A 64 11.45 1.42 2.25
C PRO A 64 10.81 0.98 0.93
N ASP A 65 11.61 0.60 -0.07
CA ASP A 65 11.07 0.21 -1.36
C ASP A 65 10.43 -1.18 -1.31
N ALA A 66 11.05 -2.13 -0.60
CA ALA A 66 10.45 -3.43 -0.32
C ALA A 66 9.15 -3.30 0.48
N LEU A 67 9.14 -2.44 1.52
CA LEU A 67 7.95 -2.18 2.33
C LEU A 67 6.81 -1.55 1.50
N GLY A 68 7.12 -0.57 0.65
CA GLY A 68 6.13 0.03 -0.24
C GLY A 68 5.54 -0.98 -1.23
N ARG A 69 6.37 -1.85 -1.81
CA ARG A 69 5.93 -2.93 -2.71
C ARG A 69 5.07 -3.97 -2.03
N SER A 70 5.40 -4.36 -0.78
CA SER A 70 4.61 -5.36 -0.04
C SER A 70 3.24 -4.81 0.36
N LEU A 71 3.18 -3.55 0.81
CA LEU A 71 1.93 -2.85 1.11
C LEU A 71 1.03 -2.73 -0.13
N ARG A 72 1.60 -2.44 -1.29
CA ARG A 72 0.87 -2.43 -2.57
C ARG A 72 0.27 -3.81 -2.89
N HIS A 73 1.05 -4.88 -2.74
CA HIS A 73 0.59 -6.25 -3.01
C HIS A 73 -0.49 -6.72 -2.03
N ALA A 74 -0.38 -6.36 -0.75
CA ALA A 74 -1.34 -6.75 0.27
C ALA A 74 -2.75 -6.19 0.00
N ARG A 75 -2.85 -4.96 -0.53
CA ARG A 75 -4.14 -4.32 -0.82
C ARG A 75 -4.69 -4.65 -2.20
N PHE A 76 -3.83 -4.66 -3.22
CA PHE A 76 -4.24 -4.93 -4.59
C PHE A 76 -3.54 -6.18 -5.09
N PRO A 77 -4.08 -7.38 -4.83
CA PRO A 77 -3.65 -8.56 -5.57
C PRO A 77 -4.09 -8.35 -7.02
N PRO A 78 -3.18 -8.04 -7.97
CA PRO A 78 -3.58 -7.74 -9.36
C PRO A 78 -4.34 -8.91 -9.99
N ARG A 79 -4.07 -10.13 -9.50
CA ARG A 79 -4.76 -11.37 -9.85
C ARG A 79 -6.27 -11.30 -9.61
N TYR A 80 -6.72 -10.71 -8.50
CA TYR A 80 -8.15 -10.63 -8.18
C TYR A 80 -8.89 -9.70 -9.13
N LEU A 81 -8.28 -8.56 -9.48
CA LEU A 81 -8.84 -7.63 -10.46
C LEU A 81 -8.91 -8.25 -11.86
N CYS A 82 -7.85 -8.95 -12.29
CA CYS A 82 -7.85 -9.67 -13.56
C CYS A 82 -8.96 -10.75 -13.61
N CYS A 83 -9.14 -11.51 -12.53
CA CYS A 83 -10.22 -12.50 -12.45
C CYS A 83 -11.61 -11.85 -12.56
N LEU A 84 -11.85 -10.73 -11.87
CA LEU A 84 -13.14 -10.01 -11.95
C LEU A 84 -13.43 -9.47 -13.35
N ILE A 85 -12.42 -8.92 -14.04
CA ILE A 85 -12.58 -8.44 -15.42
C ILE A 85 -12.89 -9.63 -16.34
N ALA A 86 -12.16 -10.74 -16.19
CA ALA A 86 -12.38 -11.94 -16.99
C ALA A 86 -13.79 -12.52 -16.80
N THR A 87 -14.28 -12.63 -15.56
CA THR A 87 -15.64 -13.10 -15.30
C THR A 87 -16.68 -12.14 -15.85
N GLY A 88 -16.47 -10.82 -15.73
CA GLY A 88 -17.32 -9.81 -16.33
C GLY A 88 -17.43 -9.94 -17.85
N LEU A 89 -16.31 -10.17 -18.55
CA LEU A 89 -16.28 -10.38 -20.00
C LEU A 89 -17.03 -11.64 -20.43
N VAL A 90 -16.90 -12.73 -19.67
CA VAL A 90 -17.64 -13.97 -19.94
C VAL A 90 -19.14 -13.73 -19.81
N TRP A 91 -19.59 -13.07 -18.74
CA TRP A 91 -21.01 -12.74 -18.57
C TRP A 91 -21.53 -11.79 -19.66
N ALA A 92 -20.75 -10.79 -20.05
CA ALA A 92 -21.11 -9.89 -21.14
C ALA A 92 -21.24 -10.63 -22.48
N ALA A 93 -20.33 -11.57 -22.77
CA ALA A 93 -20.39 -12.39 -23.97
C ALA A 93 -21.63 -13.32 -23.98
N ILE A 94 -21.94 -13.96 -22.85
CA ILE A 94 -23.15 -14.78 -22.70
C ILE A 94 -24.40 -13.92 -22.94
N ALA A 95 -24.49 -12.75 -22.31
CA ALA A 95 -25.62 -11.84 -22.48
C ALA A 95 -25.77 -11.39 -23.94
N ALA A 96 -24.67 -11.05 -24.62
CA ALA A 96 -24.68 -10.68 -26.02
C ALA A 96 -25.16 -11.83 -26.92
N CYS A 97 -24.70 -13.06 -26.68
CA CYS A 97 -25.16 -14.25 -27.40
C CYS A 97 -26.66 -14.50 -27.19
N VAL A 98 -27.16 -14.37 -25.95
CA VAL A 98 -28.58 -14.54 -25.64
C VAL A 98 -29.42 -13.48 -26.36
N VAL A 99 -29.01 -12.21 -26.32
CA VAL A 99 -29.69 -11.12 -27.03
C VAL A 99 -29.69 -11.37 -28.53
N TYR A 100 -28.56 -11.79 -29.10
CA TYR A 100 -28.46 -12.13 -30.52
C TYR A 100 -29.41 -13.27 -30.92
N LEU A 101 -29.46 -14.34 -30.13
CA LEU A 101 -30.37 -15.47 -30.36
C LEU A 101 -31.83 -15.04 -30.26
N LEU A 102 -32.20 -14.20 -29.29
CA LEU A 102 -33.56 -13.68 -29.15
C LEU A 102 -33.98 -12.82 -30.35
N LEU A 103 -33.07 -11.98 -30.86
CA LEU A 103 -33.33 -11.18 -32.05
C LEU A 103 -33.52 -12.04 -33.31
N GLN A 104 -32.75 -13.12 -33.45
CA GLN A 104 -32.90 -14.08 -34.55
C GLN A 104 -34.18 -14.92 -34.44
N LEU A 105 -34.67 -15.18 -33.22
CA LEU A 105 -35.89 -15.96 -32.97
C LEU A 105 -37.19 -15.14 -33.10
N GLN A 106 -37.10 -13.80 -33.14
CA GLN A 106 -38.24 -12.88 -33.30
C GLN A 106 -38.45 -12.42 -34.76
N ILE A 107 -37.76 -13.05 -35.71
CA ILE A 107 -38.06 -13.03 -37.16
C ILE A 107 -38.73 -14.37 -37.50
#